data_AF-A0A087UJN0-F1
#
_entry.id   AF-A0A087UJN0-F1
#
_cell.length_a   1.000
_cell.length_b   1.000
_cell.length_c   1.000
_cell.angle_alpha   90.00
_cell.angle_beta   90.00
_cell.angle_gamma   90.00
#
_symmetry.space_group_name_H-M   'P 1'
#
loop_
_entity.id
_entity.type
_entity.pdbx_description
1 polymer ?
#
loop_
_entity_poly.entity_id
_entity_poly.type
_entity_poly.pdbx_seq_one_letter_code
_entity_poly.pdbx_strand_id
1 'polypeptide(L)'
;MDLIPLSFMLGFYVSFIAARWWSQYTAIPWPDKLMNIVAMYIPGLDESSRVVRRTLMRYLNLSLVLVLRSISMAVKRRFPTKEHLIEAGFMTKT
;
A
#
# COMPACT_ATOMS: atom_id res chain seq x y z
N MET A 1 34.10 -36.10 2.57
CA MET A 1 32.74 -35.58 2.80
C MET A 1 32.41 -34.71 1.61
N ASP A 2 31.51 -35.16 0.75
CA ASP A 2 31.13 -34.41 -0.44
C ASP A 2 30.33 -33.17 -0.02
N LEU A 3 30.93 -31.99 -0.20
CA LEU A 3 30.22 -30.73 0.02
C LEU A 3 29.16 -30.58 -1.08
N ILE A 4 27.91 -30.33 -0.67
CA ILE A 4 26.88 -29.85 -1.60
C ILE A 4 27.43 -28.57 -2.27
N PRO A 5 27.39 -28.47 -3.61
CA PRO A 5 27.90 -27.30 -4.30
C PRO A 5 27.19 -26.03 -3.81
N LEU A 6 27.96 -25.01 -3.45
CA LEU A 6 27.42 -23.72 -3.00
C LEU A 6 26.47 -23.11 -4.05
N SER A 7 26.78 -23.30 -5.34
CA SER A 7 25.95 -22.85 -6.46
C SER A 7 24.55 -23.45 -6.42
N PHE A 8 24.40 -24.72 -6.02
CA PHE A 8 23.11 -25.38 -5.86
C PHE A 8 22.29 -24.70 -4.77
N MET A 9 22.86 -24.54 -3.56
CA MET A 9 22.18 -23.88 -2.44
C MET A 9 21.80 -22.42 -2.75
N LEU A 10 22.69 -21.67 -3.42
CA LEU A 10 22.42 -20.32 -3.87
C LEU A 10 21.27 -20.27 -4.88
N GLY A 11 21.18 -21.24 -5.80
CA GLY A 11 20.09 -21.35 -6.77
C GLY A 11 18.72 -21.45 -6.10
N PHE A 12 18.57 -22.31 -5.08
CA PHE A 12 17.32 -22.41 -4.31
C PHE A 12 17.03 -21.13 -3.54
N TYR A 13 18.04 -20.59 -2.86
CA TYR A 13 17.87 -19.38 -2.05
C TYR A 13 17.42 -18.18 -2.91
N VAL A 14 18.10 -17.94 -4.04
CA VAL A 14 17.73 -16.84 -4.96
C VAL A 14 16.33 -17.04 -5.52
N SER A 15 15.99 -18.26 -5.93
CA SER A 15 14.64 -18.57 -6.44
C SER A 15 13.56 -18.32 -5.39
N PHE A 16 13.81 -18.71 -4.14
CA PHE A 16 12.91 -18.46 -3.01
C PHE A 16 12.73 -16.96 -2.73
N ILE A 17 13.83 -16.20 -2.69
CA ILE A 17 13.78 -14.75 -2.48
C ILE A 17 13.06 -14.04 -3.63
N ALA A 18 13.30 -14.42 -4.88
CA ALA A 18 12.63 -13.86 -6.04
C ALA A 18 11.10 -14.09 -5.99
N ALA A 19 10.68 -15.32 -5.62
CA ALA A 19 9.27 -15.64 -5.44
C ALA A 19 8.61 -14.78 -4.33
N ARG A 20 9.29 -14.62 -3.19
CA ARG A 20 8.82 -13.76 -2.09
C ARG A 20 8.77 -12.29 -2.47
N TRP A 21 9.74 -11.81 -3.24
CA TRP A 21 9.77 -10.43 -3.72
C TRP A 21 8.56 -10.15 -4.61
N TRP A 22 8.28 -11.03 -5.57
CA TRP A 22 7.13 -10.87 -6.46
C TRP A 22 5.79 -10.97 -5.72
N SER A 23 5.69 -11.89 -4.77
CA SER A 23 4.51 -12.00 -3.89
C SER A 23 4.26 -10.73 -3.08
N GLN A 24 5.31 -10.09 -2.54
CA GLN A 24 5.18 -8.81 -1.83
C GLN A 24 4.74 -7.68 -2.77
N TYR A 25 5.31 -7.60 -3.97
CA TYR A 25 4.96 -6.56 -4.95
C TYR A 25 3.48 -6.67 -5.38
N THR A 26 3.03 -7.88 -5.70
CA THR A 26 1.64 -8.15 -6.11
C THR A 26 0.62 -8.00 -4.97
N ALA A 27 1.05 -8.08 -3.72
CA ALA A 27 0.20 -7.85 -2.55
C ALA A 27 -0.04 -6.35 -2.24
N ILE A 28 0.69 -5.43 -2.88
CA ILE A 28 0.44 -3.98 -2.72
C ILE A 28 -0.94 -3.66 -3.33
N PRO A 29 -1.91 -3.16 -2.54
CA PRO A 29 -3.25 -2.93 -3.06
C PRO A 29 -3.30 -1.63 -3.87
N TRP A 30 -3.81 -1.73 -5.10
CA TRP A 30 -4.06 -0.58 -5.98
C TRP A 30 -5.49 -0.05 -5.81
N PRO A 31 -5.69 1.28 -5.79
CA PRO A 31 -6.99 1.88 -5.49
C PRO A 31 -8.03 1.73 -6.62
N ASP A 32 -7.60 1.42 -7.84
CA ASP A 32 -8.37 1.51 -9.09
C ASP A 32 -9.70 0.75 -9.04
N LYS A 33 -9.67 -0.51 -8.58
CA LYS A 33 -10.88 -1.34 -8.49
C LYS A 33 -11.90 -0.75 -7.51
N LEU A 34 -11.42 -0.33 -6.33
CA LEU A 34 -12.29 0.26 -5.32
C LEU A 34 -12.79 1.65 -5.74
N MET A 35 -11.97 2.43 -6.44
CA MET A 35 -12.37 3.71 -7.00
C MET A 35 -13.56 3.55 -7.97
N ASN A 36 -13.49 2.57 -8.88
CA ASN A 36 -14.59 2.28 -9.81
C ASN A 36 -15.86 1.84 -9.08
N ILE A 37 -15.73 1.01 -8.04
CA ILE A 37 -16.87 0.59 -7.20
C ILE A 37 -17.50 1.82 -6.52
N VAL A 38 -16.69 2.66 -5.85
CA VAL A 38 -17.17 3.87 -5.18
C VAL A 38 -17.86 4.82 -6.17
N ALA A 39 -17.31 4.97 -7.38
CA ALA A 39 -17.90 5.81 -8.43
C ALA A 39 -19.25 5.30 -8.94
N MET A 40 -19.41 3.97 -9.09
CA MET A 40 -20.65 3.36 -9.57
C MET A 40 -21.76 3.34 -8.50
N TYR A 41 -21.41 3.05 -7.25
CA TYR A 41 -22.41 2.82 -6.19
C TYR A 41 -22.79 4.08 -5.39
N ILE A 42 -22.06 5.18 -5.55
CA ILE A 42 -22.39 6.47 -4.93
C ILE A 42 -22.73 7.48 -6.03
N PRO A 43 -23.97 7.43 -6.56
CA PRO A 43 -24.44 8.38 -7.57
C PRO A 43 -24.61 9.78 -6.96
N GLY A 44 -24.73 10.80 -7.80
CA GLY A 44 -25.02 12.17 -7.38
C GLY A 44 -23.90 13.15 -7.74
N LEU A 45 -24.32 14.32 -8.22
CA LEU A 45 -23.44 15.44 -8.62
C LEU A 45 -23.39 16.55 -7.55
N ASP A 46 -24.14 16.40 -6.46
CA ASP A 46 -24.14 17.33 -5.34
C ASP A 46 -22.84 17.23 -4.53
N GLU A 47 -22.57 18.28 -3.76
CA GLU A 47 -21.37 18.36 -2.92
C GLU A 47 -21.31 17.25 -1.87
N SER A 48 -22.46 16.80 -1.34
CA SER A 48 -22.47 15.72 -0.33
C SER A 48 -21.98 14.41 -0.94
N SER A 49 -22.51 14.02 -2.11
CA SER A 49 -22.07 12.82 -2.84
C SER A 49 -20.59 12.90 -3.23
N ARG A 50 -20.12 14.08 -3.66
CA ARG A 50 -18.70 14.33 -3.95
C ARG A 50 -17.83 14.16 -2.70
N VAL A 51 -18.22 14.71 -1.56
CA VAL A 51 -17.49 14.60 -0.29
C VAL A 51 -17.43 13.15 0.18
N VAL A 52 -18.50 12.38 0.06
CA VAL A 52 -18.54 10.96 0.42
C VAL A 52 -17.54 10.16 -0.43
N ARG A 53 -17.60 10.28 -1.77
CA ARG A 53 -16.66 9.58 -2.66
C ARG A 53 -15.20 9.91 -2.34
N ARG A 54 -14.88 11.19 -2.15
CA ARG A 54 -13.51 11.63 -1.82
C ARG A 54 -13.04 11.13 -0.46
N THR A 55 -13.94 11.12 0.52
CA THR A 55 -13.63 10.68 1.89
C THR A 55 -13.36 9.18 1.96
N LEU A 56 -14.15 8.36 1.25
CA LEU A 56 -13.90 6.92 1.15
C LEU A 56 -12.55 6.62 0.48
N MET A 57 -12.24 7.30 -0.63
CA MET A 57 -10.93 7.15 -1.28
C MET A 57 -9.78 7.61 -0.39
N ARG A 58 -9.98 8.68 0.39
CA ARG A 58 -8.98 9.13 1.36
C ARG A 58 -8.77 8.10 2.47
N TYR A 59 -9.81 7.46 3.00
CA TYR A 59 -9.68 6.39 3.99
C TYR A 59 -8.93 5.18 3.45
N LEU A 60 -9.20 4.78 2.21
CA LEU A 60 -8.44 3.74 1.53
C LEU A 60 -6.95 4.11 1.44
N ASN A 61 -6.65 5.30 0.92
CA ASN A 61 -5.27 5.77 0.78
C ASN A 61 -4.55 5.89 2.13
N LEU A 62 -5.25 6.37 3.16
CA LEU A 62 -4.72 6.46 4.52
C LEU A 62 -4.37 5.07 5.06
N SER A 63 -5.24 4.08 4.88
CA SER A 63 -4.98 2.70 5.33
C SER A 63 -3.72 2.12 4.65
N LEU A 64 -3.57 2.34 3.34
CA LEU A 64 -2.38 1.91 2.59
C LEU A 64 -1.12 2.58 3.13
N VAL A 65 -1.13 3.90 3.32
CA VAL A 65 0.03 4.63 3.83
C VAL A 65 0.40 4.17 5.25
N LEU A 66 -0.57 3.90 6.11
CA LEU A 66 -0.31 3.40 7.48
C LEU A 66 0.37 2.02 7.46
N VAL A 67 -0.12 1.09 6.63
CA VAL A 67 0.51 -0.23 6.46
C VAL A 67 1.91 -0.09 5.87
N LEU A 68 2.06 0.65 4.77
CA LEU A 68 3.37 0.84 4.13
C LEU A 68 4.37 1.54 5.06
N ARG A 69 3.94 2.50 5.87
CA ARG A 69 4.78 3.14 6.89
C ARG A 69 5.32 2.15 7.92
N SER A 70 4.58 1.07 8.21
CA SER A 70 5.01 0.05 9.19
C SER A 70 6.05 -0.93 8.64
N ILE A 71 6.05 -1.20 7.33
CA ILE A 71 6.90 -2.21 6.70
C ILE A 71 7.98 -1.64 5.76
N SER A 72 7.84 -0.41 5.29
CA SER A 72 8.77 0.25 4.37
C SER A 72 9.51 1.40 5.05
N MET A 73 10.84 1.26 5.16
CA MET A 73 11.69 2.32 5.71
C MET A 73 11.62 3.61 4.89
N ALA A 74 11.44 3.53 3.58
CA ALA A 74 11.30 4.71 2.73
C ALA A 74 10.02 5.49 3.07
N VAL A 75 8.89 4.79 3.23
CA VAL A 75 7.61 5.42 3.61
C VAL A 75 7.66 5.92 5.05
N LYS A 76 8.30 5.19 5.96
CA LYS A 76 8.53 5.64 7.34
C LYS A 76 9.37 6.91 7.43
N ARG A 77 10.41 7.05 6.60
CA ARG A 77 11.21 8.29 6.52
C ARG A 77 10.42 9.46 5.93
N ARG A 78 9.52 9.19 4.98
CA ARG A 78 8.66 10.22 4.37
C ARG A 78 7.55 10.68 5.30
N PHE A 79 6.97 9.78 6.09
CA PHE A 79 5.91 10.08 7.05
C PHE A 79 6.31 9.60 8.46
N PRO A 80 7.29 10.25 9.14
CA PRO A 80 7.79 9.78 10.43
C PRO A 80 6.76 9.84 11.54
N THR A 81 5.86 10.82 11.51
CA THR A 81 4.85 11.03 12.58
C THR A 81 3.44 11.12 11.99
N LYS A 82 2.43 11.13 12.88
CA LYS A 82 1.03 11.32 12.49
C LYS A 82 0.82 12.70 11.83
N GLU A 83 1.53 13.71 12.30
CA GLU A 83 1.45 15.09 11.80
C GLU A 83 1.83 15.17 10.32
N HIS A 84 2.83 14.39 9.88
CA HIS A 84 3.20 14.32 8.47
C HIS A 84 2.09 13.73 7.59
N LEU A 85 1.27 12.81 8.12
CA LEU A 85 0.11 12.27 7.41
C LEU A 85 -1.02 13.30 7.30
N ILE A 86 -1.15 14.16 8.31
CA ILE A 86 -2.11 15.25 8.33
C ILE A 86 -1.71 16.34 7.34
N GLU A 87 -0.45 16.78 7.37
CA GLU A 87 0.11 17.79 6.46
C GLU A 87 0.06 17.33 5.00
N ALA A 88 0.28 16.04 4.74
CA ALA A 88 0.14 15.46 3.41
C ALA A 88 -1.32 15.25 2.96
N GLY A 89 -2.31 15.55 3.80
CA GLY A 89 -3.74 15.49 3.46
C GLY A 89 -4.36 14.08 3.48
N PHE A 90 -3.63 13.07 3.96
CA PHE A 90 -4.18 11.72 4.13
C PHE A 90 -5.12 11.63 5.35
N MET A 91 -4.89 12.46 6.39
CA MET A 91 -5.67 12.48 7.62
C MET A 91 -6.10 13.91 7.99
N THR A 92 -7.28 14.09 8.56
CA THR A 92 -7.73 15.39 9.10
C THR A 92 -7.27 15.58 10.54
N LYS A 93 -7.14 16.85 11.00
CA LYS A 93 -6.76 17.18 12.39
C LYS A 93 -7.82 16.84 13.44
N THR A 94 -9.03 16.47 12.99
CA THR A 94 -10.32 16.67 13.67
C THR A 94 -10.67 18.13 13.84
#